data_AF-A0A7H8YZ05-F1
#
_entry.id   AF-A0A7H8YZ05-F1
#
_cell.length_a   1.000
_cell.length_b   1.000
_cell.length_c   1.000
_cell.angle_alpha   90.00
_cell.angle_beta   90.00
_cell.angle_gamma   90.00
#
_symmetry.space_group_name_H-M   'P 1'
#
loop_
_entity.id
_entity.type
_entity.pdbx_description
1 polymer ?
#
loop_
_entity_poly.entity_id
_entity_poly.type
_entity_poly.pdbx_seq_one_letter_code
_entity_poly.pdbx_strand_id
1 'polypeptide(L)'
;MNPTPASSPGAARETDAVGEPAGSEPTGNGPAVNPATGIAPAGQPLTQLGGSTEYLEHLEDGADRTAAGGERALRRRPLDHEEYHALVQDRMRDLDALEADGGARLAPGHGLVVALDVDGTILDMDGRVSERVMASVARLRAHEVPVVISTGRGIAAAMPVVRHLGLSTGWMVCANGAMTLRLDPDAPGGYEVVDSRTFDPRAAIETLHAAVPDGILAVEDPGVGFKVSRLFPDGELIEDQRVVTFDELVSRPVTRVVLRAPGMSVERFSQIVANSGLHSVEYAIGWTAWLDVAPEGVTKASALDALIARLGTDSARVLAVGDGSNDVEMIEWAGAGVVMGSAPQWVRDRGDILTEPVWRDGCAAVLDALIERVRHP
;
A
#
# COMPACT_ATOMS: atom_id res chain seq x y z
N MET A 1 48.48 -60.32 48.39
CA MET A 1 49.19 -61.42 47.69
C MET A 1 49.29 -61.02 46.22
N ASN A 2 50.54 -60.96 45.72
CA ASN A 2 51.10 -60.79 44.36
C ASN A 2 50.18 -60.90 43.11
N PRO A 3 50.63 -60.46 41.91
CA PRO A 3 51.37 -59.24 41.52
C PRO A 3 50.91 -58.65 40.14
N THR A 4 51.53 -57.54 39.72
CA THR A 4 51.56 -56.87 38.39
C THR A 4 52.25 -57.73 37.28
N PRO A 5 52.57 -57.26 36.04
CA PRO A 5 51.96 -56.36 35.01
C PRO A 5 52.11 -56.92 33.55
N ALA A 6 51.66 -56.18 32.51
CA ALA A 6 52.17 -56.10 31.10
C ALA A 6 51.05 -55.60 30.17
N SER A 7 51.19 -54.89 29.04
CA SER A 7 52.26 -54.20 28.29
C SER A 7 51.57 -53.64 27.01
N SER A 8 51.79 -52.38 26.62
CA SER A 8 51.55 -51.87 25.24
C SER A 8 52.56 -52.54 24.27
N PRO A 9 52.47 -52.53 22.90
CA PRO A 9 52.06 -51.40 22.03
C PRO A 9 51.42 -51.72 20.63
N GLY A 10 50.93 -50.69 19.93
CA GLY A 10 51.31 -50.43 18.52
C GLY A 10 50.37 -50.83 17.36
N ALA A 11 50.17 -49.83 16.49
CA ALA A 11 49.95 -49.88 15.03
C ALA A 11 48.52 -49.94 14.45
N ALA A 12 48.04 -48.74 14.08
CA ALA A 12 47.48 -48.33 12.78
C ALA A 12 46.70 -49.33 11.91
N ARG A 13 45.46 -48.95 11.56
CA ARG A 13 44.97 -48.89 10.17
C ARG A 13 43.75 -47.96 10.07
N GLU A 14 43.79 -47.13 9.03
CA GLU A 14 42.72 -46.23 8.56
C GLU A 14 41.39 -46.96 8.35
N THR A 15 40.28 -46.26 8.55
CA THR A 15 39.17 -46.19 7.58
C THR A 15 38.13 -45.17 8.03
N ASP A 16 37.88 -44.23 7.12
CA ASP A 16 36.63 -43.57 6.76
C ASP A 16 35.94 -42.61 7.74
N ALA A 17 36.09 -41.34 7.34
CA ALA A 17 35.30 -40.20 7.72
C ALA A 17 33.82 -40.36 7.34
N VAL A 18 32.94 -40.08 8.30
CA VAL A 18 31.64 -39.46 8.06
C VAL A 18 31.47 -38.43 9.16
N GLY A 19 31.77 -37.17 8.83
CA GLY A 19 31.52 -36.03 9.69
C GLY A 19 30.02 -35.73 9.75
N GLU A 20 29.50 -35.60 10.96
CA GLU A 20 28.19 -35.02 11.24
C GLU A 20 28.13 -33.59 10.67
N PRO A 21 27.08 -33.21 9.92
CA PRO A 21 26.94 -31.83 9.49
C PRO A 21 26.46 -30.99 10.68
N ALA A 22 27.27 -30.00 11.02
CA ALA A 22 26.85 -28.87 11.85
C ALA A 22 25.61 -28.23 11.21
N GLY A 23 24.46 -28.40 11.87
CA GLY A 23 23.23 -27.70 11.55
C GLY A 23 23.39 -26.22 11.86
N SER A 24 23.47 -25.42 10.81
CA SER A 24 23.48 -23.97 10.81
C SER A 24 22.37 -23.37 11.67
N GLU A 25 22.74 -22.50 12.60
CA GLU A 25 21.83 -21.51 13.20
C GLU A 25 21.16 -20.70 12.07
N PRO A 26 19.87 -20.37 12.16
CA PRO A 26 19.26 -19.46 11.20
C PRO A 26 19.85 -18.08 11.43
N THR A 27 20.66 -17.60 10.49
CA THR A 27 21.15 -16.22 10.43
C THR A 27 19.97 -15.29 10.18
N GLY A 28 19.27 -14.91 11.24
CA GLY A 28 18.23 -13.90 11.23
C GLY A 28 18.82 -12.52 11.02
N ASN A 29 19.10 -12.16 9.76
CA ASN A 29 19.30 -10.77 9.36
C ASN A 29 17.97 -10.21 8.83
N GLY A 30 16.98 -10.10 9.72
CA GLY A 30 15.83 -9.22 9.50
C GLY A 30 16.21 -7.77 9.82
N PRO A 31 15.55 -6.75 9.24
CA PRO A 31 15.81 -5.36 9.57
C PRO A 31 15.60 -5.11 11.07
N ALA A 32 16.41 -4.21 11.66
CA ALA A 32 16.36 -3.89 13.09
C ALA A 32 15.07 -3.12 13.43
N VAL A 33 13.98 -3.85 13.68
CA VAL A 33 12.72 -3.31 14.20
C VAL A 33 12.83 -3.05 15.71
N ASN A 34 12.21 -1.97 16.20
CA ASN A 34 12.09 -1.75 17.64
C ASN A 34 11.26 -2.89 18.25
N PRO A 35 11.81 -3.71 19.17
CA PRO A 35 11.13 -4.90 19.69
C PRO A 35 9.90 -4.57 20.55
N ALA A 36 9.76 -3.34 21.05
CA ALA A 36 8.59 -2.91 21.83
C ALA A 36 7.42 -2.47 20.95
N THR A 37 7.68 -1.97 19.73
CA THR A 37 6.65 -1.40 18.85
C THR A 37 6.49 -2.15 17.52
N GLY A 38 7.46 -2.99 17.15
CA GLY A 38 7.53 -3.65 15.85
C GLY A 38 7.83 -2.69 14.69
N ILE A 39 8.23 -1.44 14.98
CA ILE A 39 8.40 -0.36 14.00
C ILE A 39 9.86 -0.24 13.59
N ALA A 40 10.13 -0.22 12.28
CA ALA A 40 11.45 0.07 11.73
C ALA A 40 11.82 1.57 11.92
N PRO A 41 13.10 1.92 12.04
CA PRO A 41 13.55 3.31 12.02
C PRO A 41 13.09 4.05 10.76
N ALA A 42 12.92 5.36 10.90
CA ALA A 42 12.45 6.23 9.84
C ALA A 42 13.29 6.14 8.55
N GLY A 43 12.62 6.14 7.38
CA GLY A 43 13.28 6.02 6.08
C GLY A 43 13.93 4.66 5.80
N GLN A 44 13.84 3.68 6.72
CA GLN A 44 14.21 2.30 6.39
C GLN A 44 13.16 1.68 5.47
N PRO A 45 13.58 0.90 4.46
CA PRO A 45 12.65 0.22 3.59
C PRO A 45 11.79 -0.76 4.37
N LEU A 46 10.48 -0.72 4.11
CA LEU A 46 9.54 -1.77 4.46
C LEU A 46 9.67 -2.96 3.48
N THR A 47 10.86 -3.22 2.92
CA THR A 47 11.12 -4.14 1.78
C THR A 47 10.73 -5.60 1.98
N GLN A 48 10.27 -6.00 3.17
CA GLN A 48 9.60 -7.30 3.38
C GLN A 48 8.08 -7.25 3.20
N LEU A 49 7.53 -6.11 2.75
CA LEU A 49 6.10 -5.84 2.62
C LEU A 49 5.71 -5.53 1.17
N GLY A 50 6.45 -6.15 0.25
CA GLY A 50 6.05 -6.47 -1.12
C GLY A 50 5.53 -5.32 -1.98
N GLY A 51 6.20 -4.18 -1.97
CA GLY A 51 6.24 -3.41 -3.21
C GLY A 51 6.95 -4.29 -4.25
N SER A 52 6.29 -4.64 -5.34
CA SER A 52 6.99 -5.23 -6.48
C SER A 52 8.08 -4.23 -6.89
N THR A 53 9.33 -4.54 -6.60
CA THR A 53 10.50 -3.71 -6.97
C THR A 53 10.66 -3.57 -8.50
N GLU A 54 9.79 -4.22 -9.28
CA GLU A 54 9.74 -4.20 -10.74
C GLU A 54 8.82 -3.11 -11.34
N TYR A 55 8.42 -2.09 -10.57
CA TYR A 55 7.80 -0.90 -11.15
C TYR A 55 8.75 -0.07 -12.05
N LEU A 56 10.05 -0.38 -12.06
CA LEU A 56 11.09 0.58 -12.40
C LEU A 56 12.07 0.09 -13.46
N GLU A 57 11.67 0.18 -14.74
CA GLU A 57 12.63 0.56 -15.80
C GLU A 57 12.00 1.25 -17.02
N HIS A 58 10.70 1.08 -17.32
CA HIS A 58 10.18 1.43 -18.66
C HIS A 58 9.19 2.59 -18.79
N LEU A 59 8.93 3.41 -17.76
CA LEU A 59 8.10 4.62 -17.95
C LEU A 59 8.79 5.72 -18.80
N GLU A 60 10.04 5.53 -19.21
CA GLU A 60 10.82 6.55 -19.91
C GLU A 60 11.57 6.05 -21.16
N ASP A 61 11.07 5.02 -21.85
CA ASP A 61 11.69 4.53 -23.10
C ASP A 61 11.30 5.31 -24.38
N GLY A 62 10.77 6.53 -24.20
CA GLY A 62 10.35 7.41 -25.29
C GLY A 62 11.28 8.58 -25.62
N ALA A 63 12.39 8.80 -24.91
CA ALA A 63 13.27 9.94 -25.18
C ALA A 63 14.77 9.64 -24.93
N ASP A 64 15.49 9.59 -26.06
CA ASP A 64 16.91 9.89 -26.27
C ASP A 64 17.93 9.48 -25.19
N ARG A 65 18.62 8.35 -25.42
CA ARG A 65 19.53 7.69 -24.46
C ARG A 65 20.94 8.30 -24.35
N THR A 66 21.20 9.52 -24.79
CA THR A 66 22.59 10.05 -24.78
C THR A 66 22.69 11.49 -24.30
N ALA A 67 22.46 11.73 -22.99
CA ALA A 67 23.02 12.85 -22.21
C ALA A 67 22.52 12.92 -20.73
N ALA A 68 21.43 12.24 -20.38
CA ALA A 68 20.59 12.58 -19.21
C ALA A 68 20.94 11.95 -17.85
N GLY A 69 22.15 11.39 -17.65
CA GLY A 69 22.49 10.69 -16.39
C GLY A 69 22.54 11.61 -15.15
N GLY A 70 23.03 12.85 -15.33
CA GLY A 70 23.14 13.83 -14.23
C GLY A 70 21.82 14.54 -13.92
N GLU A 71 21.04 14.89 -14.93
CA GLU A 71 19.73 15.56 -14.76
C GLU A 71 18.63 14.62 -14.25
N ARG A 72 18.67 13.32 -14.61
CA ARG A 72 17.72 12.32 -14.09
C ARG A 72 17.90 12.05 -12.59
N ALA A 73 19.14 11.97 -12.12
CA ALA A 73 19.45 11.82 -10.69
C ALA A 73 19.01 13.06 -9.87
N LEU A 74 19.09 14.25 -10.47
CA LEU A 74 18.61 15.50 -9.86
C LEU A 74 17.08 15.56 -9.71
N ARG A 75 16.29 14.85 -10.55
CA ARG A 75 14.81 14.83 -10.47
C ARG A 75 14.24 13.93 -9.38
N ARG A 76 15.00 12.95 -8.89
CA ARG A 76 14.62 12.06 -7.79
C ARG A 76 15.28 12.39 -6.45
N ARG A 77 15.87 13.59 -6.32
CA ARG A 77 16.41 14.03 -5.02
C ARG A 77 15.30 14.53 -4.09
N PRO A 78 15.41 14.29 -2.78
CA PRO A 78 14.58 14.96 -1.80
C PRO A 78 14.75 16.49 -1.88
N LEU A 79 13.69 17.21 -1.52
CA LEU A 79 13.74 18.66 -1.33
C LEU A 79 14.64 19.01 -0.16
N ASP A 80 15.46 20.04 -0.33
CA ASP A 80 16.15 20.65 0.81
C ASP A 80 15.14 21.39 1.72
N HIS A 81 15.64 22.04 2.77
CA HIS A 81 14.77 22.70 3.74
C HIS A 81 14.05 23.93 3.16
N GLU A 82 14.72 24.72 2.33
CA GLU A 82 14.16 25.95 1.75
C GLU A 82 13.12 25.61 0.67
N GLU A 83 13.44 24.65 -0.20
CA GLU A 83 12.53 24.14 -1.23
C GLU A 83 11.28 23.52 -0.59
N TYR A 84 11.44 22.72 0.47
CA TYR A 84 10.30 22.13 1.17
C TYR A 84 9.43 23.20 1.84
N HIS A 85 10.04 24.19 2.48
CA HIS A 85 9.28 25.27 3.12
C HIS A 85 8.51 26.10 2.08
N ALA A 86 9.12 26.40 0.93
CA ALA A 86 8.43 27.07 -0.17
C ALA A 86 7.23 26.24 -0.66
N LEU A 87 7.40 24.92 -0.82
CA LEU A 87 6.31 24.02 -1.19
C LEU A 87 5.16 24.04 -0.16
N VAL A 88 5.47 24.02 1.13
CA VAL A 88 4.45 24.14 2.19
C VAL A 88 3.68 25.45 2.05
N GLN A 89 4.37 26.58 1.85
CA GLN A 89 3.72 27.88 1.65
C GLN A 89 2.85 27.92 0.39
N ASP A 90 3.24 27.24 -0.68
CA ASP A 90 2.43 27.10 -1.89
C ASP A 90 1.14 26.31 -1.60
N ARG A 91 1.26 25.17 -0.91
CA ARG A 91 0.11 24.36 -0.49
C ARG A 91 -0.81 25.08 0.49
N MET A 92 -0.28 25.96 1.34
CA MET A 92 -1.11 26.80 2.20
C MET A 92 -2.02 27.72 1.38
N ARG A 93 -1.48 28.36 0.34
CA ARG A 93 -2.24 29.24 -0.55
C ARG A 93 -3.30 28.48 -1.36
N ASP A 94 -2.98 27.26 -1.81
CA ASP A 94 -3.95 26.42 -2.51
C ASP A 94 -5.14 26.06 -1.58
N LEU A 95 -4.86 25.68 -0.33
CA LEU A 95 -5.90 25.38 0.65
C LEU A 95 -6.73 26.61 1.03
N ASP A 96 -6.10 27.79 1.16
CA ASP A 96 -6.80 29.06 1.39
C ASP A 96 -7.75 29.40 0.23
N ALA A 97 -7.32 29.19 -1.02
CA ALA A 97 -8.14 29.43 -2.19
C ALA A 97 -9.37 28.51 -2.24
N LEU A 98 -9.20 27.21 -1.94
CA LEU A 98 -10.32 26.27 -1.91
C LEU A 98 -11.37 26.57 -0.84
N GLU A 99 -10.95 27.01 0.34
CA GLU A 99 -11.90 27.44 1.38
C GLU A 99 -12.59 28.75 1.01
N ALA A 100 -11.91 29.67 0.33
CA ALA A 100 -12.50 30.93 -0.15
C ALA A 100 -13.59 30.71 -1.22
N ASP A 101 -13.46 29.67 -2.05
CA ASP A 101 -14.45 29.30 -3.05
C ASP A 101 -15.71 28.62 -2.47
N GLY A 102 -15.71 28.30 -1.18
CA GLY A 102 -16.92 27.95 -0.41
C GLY A 102 -17.34 26.48 -0.46
N GLY A 103 -16.51 25.60 -1.04
CA GLY A 103 -16.73 24.14 -1.08
C GLY A 103 -16.05 23.36 0.05
N ALA A 104 -14.85 23.78 0.44
CA ALA A 104 -14.02 23.09 1.42
C ALA A 104 -14.10 23.74 2.82
N ARG A 105 -13.93 22.93 3.88
CA ARG A 105 -13.85 23.33 5.29
C ARG A 105 -12.71 22.57 5.96
N LEU A 106 -11.50 23.07 5.78
CA LEU A 106 -10.24 22.38 6.04
C LEU A 106 -9.49 22.92 7.26
N ALA A 107 -10.11 23.80 8.04
CA ALA A 107 -9.57 24.23 9.32
C ALA A 107 -9.26 23.01 10.23
N PRO A 108 -8.00 22.82 10.66
CA PRO A 108 -7.62 21.74 11.57
C PRO A 108 -8.40 21.74 12.88
N GLY A 109 -8.73 20.54 13.35
CA GLY A 109 -9.44 20.30 14.59
C GLY A 109 -10.66 19.39 14.41
N HIS A 110 -11.62 19.52 15.32
CA HIS A 110 -12.76 18.61 15.40
C HIS A 110 -13.61 18.64 14.12
N GLY A 111 -13.62 17.52 13.40
CA GLY A 111 -14.42 17.31 12.18
C GLY A 111 -13.62 17.28 10.88
N LEU A 112 -12.37 17.79 10.84
CA LEU A 112 -11.49 17.56 9.69
C LEU A 112 -11.05 16.10 9.68
N VAL A 113 -11.07 15.44 8.53
CA VAL A 113 -10.50 14.10 8.32
C VAL A 113 -9.47 14.16 7.20
N VAL A 114 -8.33 13.51 7.38
CA VAL A 114 -7.31 13.36 6.35
C VAL A 114 -7.29 11.91 5.89
N ALA A 115 -7.64 11.66 4.63
CA ALA A 115 -7.59 10.35 4.00
C ALA A 115 -6.32 10.23 3.13
N LEU A 116 -5.48 9.24 3.41
CA LEU A 116 -4.20 9.04 2.72
C LEU A 116 -4.19 7.69 2.02
N ASP A 117 -3.96 7.71 0.71
CA ASP A 117 -3.48 6.52 0.03
C ASP A 117 -2.06 6.12 0.49
N VAL A 118 -1.69 4.87 0.24
CA VAL A 118 -0.43 4.27 0.64
C VAL A 118 0.62 4.36 -0.47
N ASP A 119 0.49 3.53 -1.49
CA ASP A 119 1.50 3.28 -2.52
C ASP A 119 1.60 4.46 -3.49
N GLY A 120 2.79 5.03 -3.70
CA GLY A 120 2.93 6.21 -4.55
C GLY A 120 2.49 7.53 -3.89
N THR A 121 1.95 7.46 -2.67
CA THR A 121 1.44 8.62 -1.90
C THR A 121 2.26 8.87 -0.63
N ILE A 122 2.23 7.97 0.34
CA ILE A 122 3.04 8.04 1.58
C ILE A 122 4.17 7.01 1.60
N LEU A 123 4.07 5.98 0.76
CA LEU A 123 5.04 4.92 0.60
C LEU A 123 5.64 5.03 -0.80
N ASP A 124 6.96 5.23 -0.88
CA ASP A 124 7.65 5.30 -2.17
C ASP A 124 7.83 3.92 -2.82
N MET A 125 8.37 3.91 -4.04
CA MET A 125 8.59 2.71 -4.83
C MET A 125 9.64 1.75 -4.24
N ASP A 126 10.47 2.23 -3.32
CA ASP A 126 11.42 1.41 -2.58
C ASP A 126 10.79 0.88 -1.27
N GLY A 127 9.50 1.10 -1.08
CA GLY A 127 8.77 0.73 0.13
C GLY A 127 9.16 1.57 1.34
N ARG A 128 9.61 2.81 1.17
CA ARG A 128 9.98 3.69 2.29
C ARG A 128 8.91 4.72 2.57
N VAL A 129 8.72 5.01 3.86
CA VAL A 129 7.98 6.18 4.33
C VAL A 129 9.01 7.19 4.84
N SER A 130 8.92 8.43 4.37
CA SER A 130 9.87 9.47 4.77
C SER A 130 9.66 9.94 6.20
N GLU A 131 10.73 10.48 6.82
CA GLU A 131 10.63 11.06 8.16
C GLU A 131 9.64 12.25 8.19
N ARG A 132 9.57 13.02 7.11
CA ARG A 132 8.67 14.17 6.99
C ARG A 132 7.21 13.71 7.05
N VAL A 133 6.83 12.70 6.26
CA VAL A 133 5.47 12.15 6.27
C VAL A 133 5.08 11.67 7.67
N MET A 134 5.95 10.91 8.34
CA MET A 134 5.67 10.43 9.70
C MET A 134 5.51 11.57 10.69
N ALA A 135 6.37 12.59 10.61
CA ALA A 135 6.28 13.76 11.48
C ALA A 135 4.99 14.56 11.23
N SER A 136 4.56 14.69 9.98
CA SER A 136 3.29 15.35 9.61
C SER A 136 2.08 14.57 10.11
N VAL A 137 2.05 13.24 9.95
CA VAL A 137 0.99 12.39 10.50
C VAL A 137 0.93 12.50 12.03
N ALA A 138 2.08 12.50 12.70
CA ALA A 138 2.14 12.70 14.15
C ALA A 138 1.62 14.09 14.57
N ARG A 139 1.94 15.14 13.81
CA ARG A 139 1.42 16.51 14.04
C ARG A 139 -0.10 16.56 13.90
N LEU A 140 -0.66 16.01 12.82
CA LEU A 140 -2.12 15.96 12.62
C LEU A 140 -2.84 15.30 13.80
N ARG A 141 -2.31 14.17 14.28
CA ARG A 141 -2.85 13.48 15.45
C ARG A 141 -2.75 14.30 16.74
N ALA A 142 -1.67 15.04 16.93
CA ALA A 142 -1.53 15.96 18.07
C ALA A 142 -2.53 17.12 18.01
N HIS A 143 -3.07 17.43 16.83
CA HIS A 143 -4.15 18.38 16.60
C HIS A 143 -5.55 17.73 16.55
N GLU A 144 -5.66 16.47 17.01
CA GLU A 144 -6.91 15.69 17.04
C GLU A 144 -7.58 15.51 15.68
N VAL A 145 -6.82 15.62 14.59
CA VAL A 145 -7.29 15.33 13.22
C VAL A 145 -7.17 13.83 12.96
N PRO A 146 -8.28 13.10 12.73
CA PRO A 146 -8.22 11.70 12.33
C PRO A 146 -7.50 11.55 10.98
N VAL A 147 -6.45 10.74 10.99
CA VAL A 147 -5.78 10.26 9.78
C VAL A 147 -6.32 8.88 9.45
N VAL A 148 -6.93 8.75 8.27
CA VAL A 148 -7.51 7.51 7.76
C VAL A 148 -6.62 7.00 6.64
N ILE A 149 -6.11 5.78 6.78
CA ILE A 149 -5.38 5.13 5.68
C ILE A 149 -6.40 4.53 4.72
N SER A 150 -6.29 4.80 3.42
CA SER A 150 -7.27 4.39 2.39
C SER A 150 -6.55 3.74 1.20
N THR A 151 -6.52 2.41 1.15
CA THR A 151 -5.60 1.66 0.27
C THR A 151 -6.28 0.52 -0.50
N GLY A 152 -5.70 0.16 -1.64
CA GLY A 152 -6.04 -1.07 -2.37
C GLY A 152 -5.49 -2.34 -1.72
N ARG A 153 -4.53 -2.23 -0.80
CA ARG A 153 -3.97 -3.36 -0.06
C ARG A 153 -5.03 -4.06 0.78
N GLY A 154 -4.90 -5.37 0.92
CA GLY A 154 -5.63 -6.13 1.93
C GLY A 154 -5.16 -5.76 3.35
N ILE A 155 -5.87 -6.25 4.38
CA ILE A 155 -5.56 -5.90 5.78
C ILE A 155 -4.13 -6.29 6.14
N ALA A 156 -3.71 -7.52 5.79
CA ALA A 156 -2.40 -8.04 6.15
C ALA A 156 -1.25 -7.23 5.52
N ALA A 157 -1.41 -6.75 4.29
CA ALA A 157 -0.43 -5.91 3.61
C ALA A 157 -0.44 -4.43 4.05
N ALA A 158 -1.58 -3.93 4.55
CA ALA A 158 -1.72 -2.55 5.02
C ALA A 158 -1.21 -2.36 6.47
N MET A 159 -1.50 -3.32 7.37
CA MET A 159 -1.18 -3.21 8.79
C MET A 159 0.28 -2.86 9.11
N PRO A 160 1.29 -3.40 8.41
CA PRO A 160 2.67 -3.07 8.70
C PRO A 160 3.05 -1.61 8.37
N VAL A 161 2.44 -1.03 7.32
CA VAL A 161 2.58 0.41 7.01
C VAL A 161 1.96 1.26 8.10
N VAL A 162 0.73 0.93 8.51
CA VAL A 162 0.01 1.63 9.58
C VAL A 162 0.76 1.59 10.91
N ARG A 163 1.32 0.42 11.26
CA ARG A 163 2.19 0.27 12.43
C ARG A 163 3.44 1.13 12.29
N HIS A 164 4.09 1.13 11.13
CA HIS A 164 5.29 1.93 10.89
C HIS A 164 5.03 3.44 11.06
N LEU A 165 3.85 3.93 10.65
CA LEU A 165 3.39 5.30 10.90
C LEU A 165 3.09 5.61 12.39
N GLY A 166 3.19 4.62 13.28
CA GLY A 166 2.85 4.76 14.70
C GLY A 166 1.34 4.84 14.96
N LEU A 167 0.51 4.35 14.05
CA LEU A 167 -0.93 4.33 14.19
C LEU A 167 -1.38 3.03 14.87
N SER A 168 -1.78 3.14 16.14
CA SER A 168 -2.40 2.04 16.90
C SER A 168 -3.90 2.21 17.12
N THR A 169 -4.42 3.41 16.83
CA THR A 169 -5.83 3.80 16.97
C THR A 169 -6.22 4.66 15.77
N GLY A 170 -7.51 4.70 15.45
CA GLY A 170 -8.03 5.40 14.28
C GLY A 170 -8.72 4.45 13.32
N TRP A 171 -8.72 4.80 12.03
CA TRP A 171 -9.49 4.10 11.01
C TRP A 171 -8.66 3.79 9.78
N MET A 172 -9.04 2.71 9.10
CA MET A 172 -8.43 2.29 7.86
C MET A 172 -9.48 1.74 6.90
N VAL A 173 -9.35 2.07 5.63
CA VAL A 173 -10.11 1.53 4.51
C VAL A 173 -9.15 0.69 3.67
N CYS A 174 -9.49 -0.59 3.49
CA CYS A 174 -8.68 -1.57 2.75
C CYS A 174 -9.45 -2.13 1.55
N ALA A 175 -8.74 -2.84 0.68
CA ALA A 175 -9.28 -3.51 -0.50
C ALA A 175 -10.16 -2.56 -1.34
N ASN A 176 -9.64 -1.36 -1.61
CA ASN A 176 -10.30 -0.30 -2.39
C ASN A 176 -11.71 0.07 -1.89
N GLY A 177 -11.97 -0.07 -0.58
CA GLY A 177 -13.26 0.26 0.04
C GLY A 177 -14.07 -0.94 0.51
N ALA A 178 -13.69 -2.17 0.14
CA ALA A 178 -14.45 -3.36 0.53
C ALA A 178 -14.37 -3.66 2.04
N MET A 179 -13.39 -3.08 2.75
CA MET A 179 -13.24 -3.26 4.20
C MET A 179 -12.99 -1.93 4.90
N THR A 180 -13.75 -1.67 5.96
CA THR A 180 -13.48 -0.57 6.90
C THR A 180 -13.11 -1.14 8.26
N LEU A 181 -12.01 -0.67 8.81
CA LEU A 181 -11.42 -1.15 10.05
C LEU A 181 -11.28 -0.02 11.07
N ARG A 182 -11.45 -0.38 12.33
CA ARG A 182 -11.06 0.44 13.49
C ARG A 182 -9.77 -0.15 14.05
N LEU A 183 -8.73 0.65 14.14
CA LEU A 183 -7.49 0.24 14.80
C LEU A 183 -7.72 0.24 16.31
N ASP A 184 -7.40 -0.87 16.94
CA ASP A 184 -7.63 -1.11 18.35
C ASP A 184 -6.49 -1.98 18.89
N PRO A 185 -5.60 -1.44 19.76
CA PRO A 185 -4.43 -2.18 20.25
C PRO A 185 -4.81 -3.37 21.14
N ASP A 186 -6.04 -3.39 21.68
CA ASP A 186 -6.53 -4.46 22.54
C ASP A 186 -7.22 -5.59 21.74
N ALA A 187 -7.55 -5.34 20.47
CA ALA A 187 -8.14 -6.34 19.59
C ALA A 187 -7.09 -7.34 19.05
N PRO A 188 -7.44 -8.62 18.86
CA PRO A 188 -6.55 -9.59 18.20
C PRO A 188 -6.11 -9.08 16.82
N GLY A 189 -4.80 -8.98 16.61
CA GLY A 189 -4.22 -8.43 15.36
C GLY A 189 -4.10 -6.90 15.33
N GLY A 190 -4.64 -6.18 16.32
CA GLY A 190 -4.56 -4.73 16.45
C GLY A 190 -5.68 -3.95 15.73
N TYR A 191 -6.78 -4.62 15.38
CA TYR A 191 -7.90 -4.01 14.67
C TYR A 191 -9.22 -4.76 14.86
N GLU A 192 -10.32 -4.07 14.56
CA GLU A 192 -11.65 -4.63 14.40
C GLU A 192 -12.18 -4.32 13.00
N VAL A 193 -12.81 -5.30 12.36
CA VAL A 193 -13.53 -5.08 11.09
C VAL A 193 -14.90 -4.48 11.40
N VAL A 194 -15.13 -3.25 10.98
CA VAL A 194 -16.37 -2.50 11.24
C VAL A 194 -17.37 -2.64 10.10
N ASP A 195 -16.89 -2.72 8.86
CA ASP A 195 -17.71 -2.92 7.67
C ASP A 195 -16.98 -3.84 6.69
N SER A 196 -17.71 -4.76 6.06
CA SER A 196 -17.20 -5.65 5.02
C SER A 196 -18.23 -5.76 3.91
N ARG A 197 -17.81 -5.42 2.69
CA ARG A 197 -18.60 -5.52 1.46
C ARG A 197 -18.10 -6.70 0.66
N THR A 198 -19.00 -7.62 0.37
CA THR A 198 -18.71 -8.85 -0.36
C THR A 198 -19.67 -9.03 -1.51
N PHE A 199 -19.24 -9.77 -2.53
CA PHE A 199 -20.08 -10.20 -3.64
C PHE A 199 -19.90 -11.69 -3.92
N ASP A 200 -20.86 -12.30 -4.61
CA ASP A 200 -20.70 -13.66 -5.13
C ASP A 200 -19.69 -13.65 -6.28
N PRO A 201 -18.51 -14.29 -6.14
CA PRO A 201 -17.48 -14.23 -7.16
C PRO A 201 -17.77 -15.09 -8.38
N ARG A 202 -18.78 -15.97 -8.34
CA ARG A 202 -18.98 -17.01 -9.36
C ARG A 202 -19.01 -16.47 -10.78
N ALA A 203 -19.89 -15.51 -11.05
CA ALA A 203 -20.05 -14.96 -12.39
C ALA A 203 -18.77 -14.26 -12.89
N ALA A 204 -18.08 -13.54 -12.00
CA ALA A 204 -16.82 -12.87 -12.33
C ALA A 204 -15.73 -13.89 -12.64
N ILE A 205 -15.53 -14.87 -11.76
CA ILE A 205 -14.51 -15.91 -11.93
C ILE A 205 -14.77 -16.75 -13.18
N GLU A 206 -16.02 -17.16 -13.44
CA GLU A 206 -16.38 -17.92 -14.64
C GLU A 206 -16.09 -17.11 -15.93
N THR A 207 -16.45 -15.83 -15.93
CA THR A 207 -16.18 -14.92 -17.05
C THR A 207 -14.68 -14.72 -17.28
N LEU A 208 -13.92 -14.46 -16.21
CA LEU A 208 -12.47 -14.26 -16.26
C LEU A 208 -11.73 -15.53 -16.70
N HIS A 209 -12.14 -16.69 -16.19
CA HIS A 209 -11.57 -17.97 -16.58
C HIS A 209 -11.85 -18.31 -18.05
N ALA A 210 -13.04 -18.00 -18.55
CA ALA A 210 -13.37 -18.17 -19.97
C ALA A 210 -12.55 -17.22 -20.87
N ALA A 211 -12.33 -15.98 -20.42
CA ALA A 211 -11.59 -14.96 -21.16
C ALA A 211 -10.07 -15.21 -21.16
N VAL A 212 -9.53 -15.67 -20.02
CA VAL A 212 -8.10 -15.96 -19.83
C VAL A 212 -7.93 -17.32 -19.15
N PRO A 213 -8.00 -18.44 -19.89
CA PRO A 213 -7.96 -19.79 -19.32
C PRO A 213 -6.68 -20.10 -18.52
N ASP A 214 -5.54 -19.56 -18.96
CA ASP A 214 -4.23 -19.74 -18.30
C ASP A 214 -3.99 -18.76 -17.14
N GLY A 215 -4.97 -17.90 -16.86
CA GLY A 215 -4.90 -16.90 -15.79
C GLY A 215 -4.86 -17.52 -14.39
N ILE A 216 -4.17 -16.85 -13.48
CA ILE A 216 -4.22 -17.13 -12.05
C ILE A 216 -5.41 -16.37 -11.49
N LEU A 217 -6.29 -17.08 -10.80
CA LEU A 217 -7.39 -16.48 -10.07
C LEU A 217 -7.04 -16.48 -8.60
N ALA A 218 -7.32 -15.37 -7.92
CA ALA A 218 -7.28 -15.30 -6.46
C ALA A 218 -8.60 -14.77 -5.93
N VAL A 219 -8.94 -15.18 -4.71
CA VAL A 219 -9.93 -14.48 -3.89
C VAL A 219 -9.35 -14.18 -2.53
N GLU A 220 -9.62 -12.98 -2.05
CA GLU A 220 -9.16 -12.58 -0.72
C GLU A 220 -9.93 -13.35 0.37
N ASP A 221 -9.18 -13.83 1.36
CA ASP A 221 -9.66 -14.36 2.63
C ASP A 221 -9.30 -13.34 3.72
N PRO A 222 -10.23 -12.44 4.08
CA PRO A 222 -9.92 -11.28 4.91
C PRO A 222 -9.17 -11.62 6.21
N GLY A 223 -8.01 -10.97 6.40
CA GLY A 223 -7.16 -11.16 7.58
C GLY A 223 -6.34 -12.46 7.58
N VAL A 224 -6.48 -13.31 6.56
CA VAL A 224 -5.72 -14.56 6.40
C VAL A 224 -4.78 -14.49 5.21
N GLY A 225 -5.27 -14.06 4.04
CA GLY A 225 -4.46 -13.99 2.82
C GLY A 225 -5.31 -14.25 1.58
N PHE A 226 -4.81 -15.04 0.64
CA PHE A 226 -5.51 -15.35 -0.61
C PHE A 226 -5.69 -16.85 -0.84
N LYS A 227 -6.88 -17.22 -1.29
CA LYS A 227 -7.08 -18.51 -1.96
C LYS A 227 -6.79 -18.33 -3.44
N VAL A 228 -5.96 -19.19 -4.01
CA VAL A 228 -5.49 -19.05 -5.39
C VAL A 228 -5.72 -20.32 -6.21
N SER A 229 -5.95 -20.20 -7.51
CA SER A 229 -6.03 -21.36 -8.42
C SER A 229 -4.67 -22.01 -8.66
N ARG A 230 -3.60 -21.22 -8.59
CA ARG A 230 -2.19 -21.61 -8.59
C ARG A 230 -1.36 -20.50 -7.94
N LEU A 231 -0.14 -20.81 -7.53
CA LEU A 231 0.74 -19.80 -6.93
C LEU A 231 1.02 -18.67 -7.92
N PHE A 232 0.94 -17.43 -7.42
CA PHE A 232 1.47 -16.26 -8.11
C PHE A 232 3.00 -16.33 -8.13
N PRO A 233 3.67 -15.71 -9.11
CA PRO A 233 5.11 -15.56 -9.08
C PRO A 233 5.58 -14.88 -7.81
N ASP A 234 6.81 -15.21 -7.46
CA ASP A 234 7.45 -14.69 -6.25
C ASP A 234 7.43 -13.16 -6.24
N GLY A 235 6.91 -12.59 -5.15
CA GLY A 235 6.87 -11.14 -4.93
C GLY A 235 5.67 -10.40 -5.54
N GLU A 236 4.80 -11.06 -6.32
CA GLU A 236 3.60 -10.40 -6.87
C GLU A 236 2.42 -10.37 -5.87
N LEU A 237 2.32 -11.37 -4.98
CA LEU A 237 1.30 -11.46 -3.94
C LEU A 237 2.00 -11.73 -2.61
N ILE A 238 1.83 -10.80 -1.67
CA ILE A 238 2.63 -10.68 -0.44
C ILE A 238 2.02 -11.51 0.68
N GLU A 239 0.71 -11.54 0.72
CA GLU A 239 -0.06 -12.27 1.70
C GLU A 239 0.02 -13.78 1.48
N ASP A 240 -0.27 -14.54 2.53
CA ASP A 240 -0.24 -16.00 2.49
C ASP A 240 -1.16 -16.54 1.39
N GLN A 241 -0.62 -17.41 0.56
CA GLN A 241 -1.35 -18.04 -0.55
C GLN A 241 -1.71 -19.48 -0.22
N ARG A 242 -2.97 -19.84 -0.41
CA ARG A 242 -3.44 -21.23 -0.34
C ARG A 242 -4.00 -21.65 -1.69
N VAL A 243 -3.35 -22.62 -2.33
CA VAL A 243 -3.86 -23.20 -3.58
C VAL A 243 -5.12 -24.02 -3.30
N VAL A 244 -6.18 -23.75 -4.06
CA VAL A 244 -7.49 -24.40 -3.90
C VAL A 244 -8.11 -24.75 -5.25
N THR A 245 -9.19 -25.54 -5.20
CA THR A 245 -9.98 -25.85 -6.40
C THR A 245 -10.84 -24.66 -6.82
N PHE A 246 -11.28 -24.67 -8.08
CA PHE A 246 -12.22 -23.66 -8.59
C PHE A 246 -13.50 -23.61 -7.76
N ASP A 247 -14.09 -24.76 -7.41
CA ASP A 247 -15.29 -24.85 -6.58
C ASP A 247 -15.10 -24.17 -5.22
N GLU A 248 -13.89 -24.23 -4.65
CA GLU A 248 -13.59 -23.54 -3.40
C GLU A 248 -13.46 -22.02 -3.58
N LEU A 249 -12.91 -21.54 -4.71
CA LEU A 249 -12.83 -20.10 -5.00
C LEU A 249 -14.22 -19.46 -5.07
N VAL A 250 -15.21 -20.19 -5.60
CA VAL A 250 -16.61 -19.73 -5.76
C VAL A 250 -17.54 -20.21 -4.63
N SER A 251 -16.99 -20.75 -3.55
CA SER A 251 -17.78 -21.39 -2.48
C SER A 251 -18.49 -20.41 -1.55
N ARG A 252 -18.05 -19.16 -1.50
CA ARG A 252 -18.56 -18.13 -0.57
C ARG A 252 -18.40 -16.73 -1.17
N PRO A 253 -19.16 -15.73 -0.68
CA PRO A 253 -18.93 -14.34 -1.02
C PRO A 253 -17.52 -13.87 -0.62
N VAL A 254 -16.95 -12.95 -1.40
CA VAL A 254 -15.58 -12.45 -1.23
C VAL A 254 -15.54 -10.93 -1.35
N THR A 255 -14.50 -10.31 -0.77
CA THR A 255 -14.26 -8.86 -0.89
C THR A 255 -13.62 -8.48 -2.21
N ARG A 256 -12.90 -9.41 -2.84
CA ARG A 256 -12.16 -9.18 -4.07
C ARG A 256 -11.87 -10.49 -4.80
N VAL A 257 -11.91 -10.42 -6.13
CA VAL A 257 -11.34 -11.41 -7.05
C VAL A 257 -10.15 -10.76 -7.76
N VAL A 258 -9.06 -11.50 -7.91
CA VAL A 258 -7.90 -11.08 -8.70
C VAL A 258 -7.75 -12.00 -9.90
N LEU A 259 -7.47 -11.44 -11.08
CA LEU A 259 -6.98 -12.18 -12.23
C LEU A 259 -5.57 -11.70 -12.58
N ARG A 260 -4.64 -12.65 -12.73
CA ARG A 260 -3.28 -12.37 -13.21
C ARG A 260 -2.94 -13.28 -14.38
N ALA A 261 -2.51 -12.71 -15.50
CA ALA A 261 -2.09 -13.45 -16.70
C ALA A 261 -0.57 -13.35 -16.97
N PRO A 262 0.29 -14.23 -16.40
CA PRO A 262 1.73 -14.22 -16.72
C PRO A 262 1.98 -14.33 -18.21
N GLY A 263 2.89 -13.52 -18.74
CA GLY A 263 3.32 -13.59 -20.13
C GLY A 263 2.32 -13.00 -21.14
N MET A 264 1.22 -12.40 -20.67
CA MET A 264 0.33 -11.59 -21.50
C MET A 264 0.73 -10.11 -21.40
N SER A 265 0.74 -9.40 -22.53
CA SER A 265 0.94 -7.95 -22.50
C SER A 265 -0.26 -7.24 -21.87
N VAL A 266 -0.02 -6.12 -21.19
CA VAL A 266 -1.08 -5.33 -20.55
C VAL A 266 -2.13 -4.89 -21.57
N GLU A 267 -1.72 -4.46 -22.76
CA GLU A 267 -2.64 -3.97 -23.80
C GLU A 267 -3.59 -5.07 -24.26
N ARG A 268 -3.07 -6.29 -24.45
CA ARG A 268 -3.89 -7.44 -24.83
C ARG A 268 -4.82 -7.84 -23.70
N PHE A 269 -4.33 -7.83 -22.46
CA PHE A 269 -5.11 -8.15 -21.29
C PHE A 269 -6.27 -7.17 -21.10
N SER A 270 -6.00 -5.86 -21.14
CA SER A 270 -7.01 -4.80 -21.08
C SER A 270 -8.08 -4.94 -22.17
N GLN A 271 -7.69 -5.27 -23.40
CA GLN A 271 -8.66 -5.54 -24.47
C GLN A 271 -9.57 -6.73 -24.18
N ILE A 272 -9.03 -7.82 -23.60
CA ILE A 272 -9.82 -9.00 -23.23
C ILE A 272 -10.79 -8.67 -22.10
N VAL A 273 -10.31 -7.99 -21.05
CA VAL A 273 -11.12 -7.60 -19.90
C VAL A 273 -12.22 -6.62 -20.30
N ALA A 274 -11.92 -5.59 -21.10
CA ALA A 274 -12.92 -4.63 -21.58
C ALA A 274 -14.05 -5.30 -22.39
N ASN A 275 -13.72 -6.37 -23.14
CA ASN A 275 -14.71 -7.14 -23.91
C ASN A 275 -15.48 -8.16 -23.07
N SER A 276 -15.07 -8.43 -21.83
CA SER A 276 -15.70 -9.43 -20.96
C SER A 276 -17.02 -8.94 -20.35
N GLY A 277 -17.30 -7.62 -20.41
CA GLY A 277 -18.51 -7.03 -19.86
C GLY A 277 -18.55 -6.98 -18.33
N LEU A 278 -17.44 -7.31 -17.66
CA LEU A 278 -17.30 -7.12 -16.22
C LEU A 278 -17.15 -5.62 -15.93
N HIS A 279 -18.05 -5.09 -15.10
CA HIS A 279 -17.87 -3.78 -14.46
C HIS A 279 -16.80 -3.93 -13.36
N SER A 280 -15.55 -4.11 -13.78
CA SER A 280 -14.40 -4.24 -12.88
C SER A 280 -13.56 -2.98 -12.94
N VAL A 281 -13.08 -2.54 -11.78
CA VAL A 281 -12.17 -1.42 -11.69
C VAL A 281 -10.81 -1.91 -12.18
N GLU A 282 -10.43 -1.47 -13.37
CA GLU A 282 -9.24 -1.93 -14.07
C GLU A 282 -7.98 -1.41 -13.35
N TYR A 283 -7.19 -2.31 -12.77
CA TYR A 283 -5.88 -2.00 -12.21
C TYR A 283 -4.81 -2.85 -12.89
N ALA A 284 -4.21 -2.31 -13.95
CA ALA A 284 -2.88 -2.75 -14.34
C ALA A 284 -1.91 -2.29 -13.24
N ILE A 285 -1.67 -3.13 -12.23
CA ILE A 285 -0.56 -2.94 -11.30
C ILE A 285 0.72 -3.11 -12.13
N GLY A 286 1.44 -2.01 -12.34
CA GLY A 286 2.73 -1.88 -13.03
C GLY A 286 3.06 -2.97 -14.06
N TRP A 287 2.92 -2.71 -15.35
CA TRP A 287 3.38 -3.58 -16.47
C TRP A 287 2.89 -5.03 -16.50
N THR A 288 2.21 -5.51 -15.47
CA THR A 288 1.69 -6.87 -15.38
C THR A 288 0.21 -6.91 -15.76
N ALA A 289 -0.19 -7.98 -16.42
CA ALA A 289 -1.58 -8.26 -16.76
C ALA A 289 -2.34 -8.68 -15.48
N TRP A 290 -2.74 -7.69 -14.70
CA TRP A 290 -3.41 -7.80 -13.40
C TRP A 290 -4.78 -7.13 -13.45
N LEU A 291 -5.77 -7.70 -12.76
CA LEU A 291 -7.10 -7.13 -12.59
C LEU A 291 -7.63 -7.43 -11.19
N ASP A 292 -8.14 -6.39 -10.53
CA ASP A 292 -8.96 -6.53 -9.32
C ASP A 292 -10.44 -6.36 -9.69
N VAL A 293 -11.28 -7.28 -9.23
CA VAL A 293 -12.75 -7.16 -9.28
C VAL A 293 -13.24 -7.00 -7.85
N ALA A 294 -13.88 -5.87 -7.60
CA ALA A 294 -14.50 -5.50 -6.33
C ALA A 294 -16.03 -5.56 -6.43
N PRO A 295 -16.77 -5.53 -5.30
CA PRO A 295 -18.22 -5.41 -5.34
C PRO A 295 -18.66 -4.14 -6.08
N GLU A 296 -19.77 -4.22 -6.80
CA GLU A 296 -20.31 -3.08 -7.56
C GLU A 296 -20.59 -1.87 -6.63
N GLY A 297 -20.17 -0.69 -7.08
CA GLY A 297 -20.34 0.57 -6.34
C GLY A 297 -19.42 0.74 -5.12
N VAL A 298 -18.53 -0.22 -4.85
CA VAL A 298 -17.55 -0.11 -3.76
C VAL A 298 -16.27 0.54 -4.28
N THR A 299 -15.98 1.71 -3.72
CA THR A 299 -14.76 2.50 -3.94
C THR A 299 -14.21 3.01 -2.61
N LYS A 300 -12.97 3.52 -2.61
CA LYS A 300 -12.38 4.22 -1.47
C LYS A 300 -13.30 5.36 -0.99
N ALA A 301 -13.86 6.13 -1.93
CA ALA A 301 -14.81 7.21 -1.66
C ALA A 301 -16.07 6.70 -0.95
N SER A 302 -16.70 5.64 -1.45
CA SER A 302 -17.93 5.09 -0.86
C SER A 302 -17.73 4.61 0.59
N ALA A 303 -16.58 4.00 0.88
CA ALA A 303 -16.22 3.54 2.21
C ALA A 303 -15.91 4.71 3.15
N LEU A 304 -15.19 5.72 2.64
CA LEU A 304 -14.93 6.95 3.37
C LEU A 304 -16.21 7.72 3.67
N ASP A 305 -17.15 7.83 2.73
CA ASP A 305 -18.45 8.47 2.93
C ASP A 305 -19.24 7.82 4.08
N ALA A 306 -19.31 6.50 4.07
CA ALA A 306 -19.93 5.74 5.15
C ALA A 306 -19.16 5.89 6.48
N LEU A 307 -17.84 6.05 6.45
CA LEU A 307 -17.02 6.24 7.64
C LEU A 307 -17.19 7.65 8.23
N ILE A 308 -17.09 8.70 7.42
CA ILE A 308 -17.17 10.09 7.91
C ILE A 308 -18.55 10.41 8.48
N ALA A 309 -19.62 9.80 7.96
CA ALA A 309 -20.95 9.88 8.54
C ALA A 309 -20.99 9.31 9.97
N ARG A 310 -20.25 8.22 10.24
CA ARG A 310 -20.08 7.67 11.60
C ARG A 310 -19.26 8.58 12.51
N LEU A 311 -18.32 9.33 11.93
CA LEU A 311 -17.53 10.34 12.64
C LEU A 311 -18.26 11.67 12.86
N GLY A 312 -19.49 11.80 12.33
CA GLY A 312 -20.30 13.01 12.46
C GLY A 312 -19.75 14.19 11.65
N THR A 313 -19.09 13.92 10.52
CA THR A 313 -18.58 14.94 9.59
C THR A 313 -19.07 14.68 8.15
N ASP A 314 -18.71 15.56 7.23
CA ASP A 314 -19.11 15.53 5.82
C ASP A 314 -17.90 15.66 4.89
N SER A 315 -18.09 15.36 3.61
CA SER A 315 -16.98 15.29 2.65
C SER A 315 -16.27 16.63 2.46
N ALA A 316 -16.96 17.75 2.62
CA ALA A 316 -16.36 19.08 2.58
C ALA A 316 -15.32 19.32 3.69
N ARG A 317 -15.31 18.50 4.75
CA ARG A 317 -14.29 18.48 5.81
C ARG A 317 -13.28 17.34 5.64
N VAL A 318 -13.13 16.81 4.42
CA VAL A 318 -12.15 15.78 4.11
C VAL A 318 -11.08 16.37 3.20
N LEU A 319 -9.82 16.14 3.54
CA LEU A 319 -8.70 16.24 2.61
C LEU A 319 -8.27 14.82 2.23
N ALA A 320 -8.27 14.51 0.94
CA ALA A 320 -7.83 13.23 0.42
C ALA A 320 -6.56 13.39 -0.42
N VAL A 321 -5.59 12.50 -0.25
CA VAL A 321 -4.35 12.47 -1.05
C VAL A 321 -4.21 11.10 -1.72
N GLY A 322 -3.94 11.09 -3.03
CA GLY A 322 -3.71 9.87 -3.80
C GLY A 322 -2.94 10.11 -5.09
N ASP A 323 -2.60 9.02 -5.79
CA ASP A 323 -1.84 9.07 -7.06
C ASP A 323 -2.42 8.17 -8.16
N GLY A 324 -3.28 7.21 -7.79
CA GLY A 324 -3.75 6.15 -8.66
C GLY A 324 -5.17 6.33 -9.18
N SER A 325 -5.57 5.46 -10.10
CA SER A 325 -6.94 5.42 -10.61
C SER A 325 -7.99 5.09 -9.54
N ASN A 326 -7.63 4.31 -8.51
CA ASN A 326 -8.45 3.99 -7.32
C ASN A 326 -8.69 5.18 -6.41
N ASP A 327 -7.92 6.25 -6.57
CA ASP A 327 -8.05 7.43 -5.75
C ASP A 327 -8.97 8.46 -6.39
N VAL A 328 -9.24 8.37 -7.70
CA VAL A 328 -9.98 9.40 -8.44
C VAL A 328 -11.32 9.69 -7.79
N GLU A 329 -12.13 8.67 -7.48
CA GLU A 329 -13.42 8.90 -6.83
C GLU A 329 -13.27 9.53 -5.45
N MET A 330 -12.22 9.17 -4.69
CA MET A 330 -11.97 9.71 -3.36
C MET A 330 -11.47 11.16 -3.43
N ILE A 331 -10.62 11.47 -4.40
CA ILE A 331 -10.05 12.78 -4.68
C ILE A 331 -11.17 13.75 -5.10
N GLU A 332 -12.02 13.34 -6.04
CA GLU A 332 -13.15 14.17 -6.52
C GLU A 332 -14.26 14.33 -5.47
N TRP A 333 -14.43 13.36 -4.57
CA TRP A 333 -15.45 13.38 -3.52
C TRP A 333 -15.07 14.27 -2.33
N ALA A 334 -13.78 14.37 -2.01
CA ALA A 334 -13.30 15.11 -0.85
C ALA A 334 -13.48 16.63 -1.02
N GLY A 335 -13.57 17.35 0.10
CA GLY A 335 -13.60 18.81 0.11
C GLY A 335 -12.31 19.43 -0.42
N ALA A 336 -11.19 18.70 -0.31
CA ALA A 336 -9.98 18.96 -1.08
C ALA A 336 -9.36 17.64 -1.53
N GLY A 337 -9.35 17.41 -2.84
CA GLY A 337 -8.66 16.34 -3.52
C GLY A 337 -7.24 16.75 -3.90
N VAL A 338 -6.25 16.03 -3.40
CA VAL A 338 -4.83 16.30 -3.66
C VAL A 338 -4.24 15.15 -4.46
N VAL A 339 -3.63 15.46 -5.60
CA VAL A 339 -2.98 14.47 -6.46
C VAL A 339 -1.47 14.59 -6.34
N MET A 340 -0.79 13.45 -6.20
CA MET A 340 0.66 13.37 -6.18
C MET A 340 1.29 13.70 -7.55
N GLY A 341 2.45 14.35 -7.56
CA GLY A 341 3.13 14.74 -8.79
C GLY A 341 3.60 13.57 -9.67
N SER A 342 3.72 12.38 -9.08
CA SER A 342 4.04 11.11 -9.75
C SER A 342 2.87 10.48 -10.50
N ALA A 343 1.64 10.96 -10.28
CA ALA A 343 0.43 10.38 -10.86
C ALA A 343 0.40 10.54 -12.39
N PRO A 344 -0.26 9.60 -13.11
CA PRO A 344 -0.56 9.76 -14.53
C PRO A 344 -1.28 11.08 -14.83
N GLN A 345 -1.05 11.69 -16.00
CA GLN A 345 -1.65 12.97 -16.38
C GLN A 345 -3.16 13.01 -16.15
N TRP A 346 -3.88 11.99 -16.61
CA TRP A 346 -5.33 11.95 -16.52
C TRP A 346 -5.86 11.88 -15.07
N VAL A 347 -5.05 11.40 -14.12
CA VAL A 347 -5.36 11.44 -12.67
C VAL A 347 -5.04 12.82 -12.11
N ARG A 348 -3.92 13.43 -12.51
CA ARG A 348 -3.55 14.81 -12.13
C ARG A 348 -4.62 15.82 -12.50
N ASP A 349 -5.33 15.59 -13.60
CA ASP A 349 -6.41 16.44 -14.08
C ASP A 349 -7.71 16.34 -13.24
N ARG A 350 -7.77 15.46 -12.22
CA ARG A 350 -8.97 15.23 -11.37
C ARG A 350 -8.91 15.86 -9.99
N GLY A 351 -7.75 16.33 -9.55
CA GLY A 351 -7.58 16.92 -8.21
C GLY A 351 -7.68 18.44 -8.19
N ASP A 352 -7.96 18.98 -7.01
CA ASP A 352 -7.93 20.41 -6.72
C ASP A 352 -6.50 20.93 -6.59
N ILE A 353 -5.62 20.11 -6.00
CA ILE A 353 -4.21 20.46 -5.72
C ILE A 353 -3.29 19.41 -6.32
N LEU A 354 -2.38 19.84 -7.18
CA LEU A 354 -1.24 19.02 -7.61
C LEU A 354 -0.04 19.29 -6.70
N THR A 355 0.43 18.27 -5.98
CA THR A 355 1.63 18.35 -5.14
C THR A 355 2.86 17.71 -5.79
N GLU A 356 4.01 17.76 -5.12
CA GLU A 356 5.23 17.10 -5.59
C GLU A 356 5.10 15.56 -5.55
N PRO A 357 5.95 14.81 -6.27
CA PRO A 357 6.00 13.35 -6.18
C PRO A 357 6.35 12.84 -4.77
N VAL A 358 6.09 11.55 -4.52
CA VAL A 358 6.34 10.89 -3.23
C VAL A 358 7.79 11.05 -2.73
N TRP A 359 8.78 10.91 -3.60
CA TRP A 359 10.21 11.06 -3.25
C TRP A 359 10.65 12.51 -2.98
N ARG A 360 9.76 13.49 -3.17
CA ARG A 360 9.94 14.91 -2.84
C ARG A 360 9.02 15.35 -1.70
N ASP A 361 8.46 14.41 -0.93
CA ASP A 361 7.63 14.66 0.25
C ASP A 361 6.36 15.48 -0.04
N GLY A 362 5.80 15.35 -1.24
CA GLY A 362 4.63 16.14 -1.66
C GLY A 362 3.40 15.96 -0.75
N CYS A 363 3.18 14.73 -0.25
CA CYS A 363 2.12 14.47 0.72
C CYS A 363 2.40 15.21 2.05
N ALA A 364 3.61 15.07 2.61
CA ALA A 364 3.99 15.73 3.86
C ALA A 364 3.82 17.26 3.79
N ALA A 365 4.17 17.88 2.67
CA ALA A 365 4.06 19.32 2.51
C ALA A 365 2.60 19.82 2.59
N VAL A 366 1.65 19.04 2.08
CA VAL A 366 0.22 19.35 2.16
C VAL A 366 -0.30 19.18 3.60
N LEU A 367 0.14 18.12 4.28
CA LEU A 367 -0.23 17.88 5.67
C LEU A 367 0.34 18.95 6.61
N ASP A 368 1.55 19.41 6.33
CA ASP A 368 2.16 20.52 7.06
C ASP A 368 1.47 21.84 6.77
N ALA A 369 1.09 22.10 5.52
CA ALA A 369 0.33 23.28 5.15
C ALA A 369 -1.01 23.35 5.91
N LEU A 370 -1.73 22.23 6.08
CA LEU A 370 -2.93 22.19 6.91
C LEU A 370 -2.66 22.70 8.33
N ILE A 371 -1.59 22.24 8.97
CA ILE A 371 -1.24 22.60 10.35
C ILE A 371 -0.65 24.03 10.47
N GLU A 372 0.20 24.44 9.54
CA GLU A 372 0.88 25.73 9.60
C GLU A 372 -0.08 26.91 9.43
N ARG A 373 -1.17 26.74 8.65
CA ARG A 373 -2.25 27.75 8.49
C ARG A 373 -2.89 28.19 9.81
N VAL A 374 -2.85 27.36 10.85
CA VAL A 374 -3.44 27.67 12.16
C VAL A 374 -2.43 27.98 13.25
N ARG A 375 -1.13 27.78 12.98
CA ARG A 375 -0.06 28.11 13.94
C ARG A 375 0.30 29.60 13.96
N HIS A 376 -0.03 30.32 12.89
CA HIS A 376 0.30 31.74 12.73
C HIS A 376 -0.94 32.53 12.26
N PRO A 377 -1.90 32.82 13.16
CA PRO A 377 -3.06 33.65 12.85
C PRO A 377 -2.73 35.13 12.69
#